data_AF-A0A833JI20-F1
#
_entry.id   AF-A0A833JI20-F1
#
_cell.length_a   1.000
_cell.length_b   1.000
_cell.length_c   1.000
_cell.angle_alpha   90.00
_cell.angle_beta   90.00
_cell.angle_gamma   90.00
#
_symmetry.space_group_name_H-M   'P 1'
#
loop_
_entity.id
_entity.type
_entity.pdbx_description
1 polymer ?
#
loop_
_entity_poly.entity_id
_entity_poly.type
_entity_poly.pdbx_seq_one_letter_code
_entity_poly.pdbx_strand_id
1 'polypeptide(L)'
;MNQSVLENKKKVNHGKEIINKMINSIEHIKSSNENIIREVIQGNNRISEIVKVISEIENKTKIINTIVFQTKLLSFNASVEAARAGEYGRGFSVVTEEVGNLAQMSGNASKEISTMLQSSIDKVKNIIEETKENIENILNISKNAMNKLDTVTHNNALIAQKSAVNAEELLKKSYEIEEMSNKLLKIIRGTEITNKSDISTNE
;
A
#
# COMPACT_ATOMS: atom_id res chain seq x y z
N MET A 1 25.58 -9.07 -43.09
CA MET A 1 25.14 -10.22 -42.26
C MET A 1 25.60 -10.11 -40.81
N ASN A 2 26.88 -9.77 -40.55
CA ASN A 2 27.42 -9.58 -39.18
C ASN A 2 26.68 -8.56 -38.29
N GLN A 3 26.09 -7.50 -38.85
CA GLN A 3 25.38 -6.47 -38.09
C GLN A 3 24.10 -6.99 -37.40
N SER A 4 23.31 -7.84 -38.08
CA SER A 4 22.06 -8.41 -37.53
C SER A 4 22.33 -9.33 -36.35
N VAL A 5 23.41 -10.11 -36.41
CA VAL A 5 23.76 -11.04 -35.33
C VAL A 5 24.29 -10.30 -34.10
N LEU A 6 25.09 -9.23 -34.31
CA LEU A 6 25.53 -8.35 -33.23
C LEU A 6 24.34 -7.64 -32.56
N GLU A 7 23.33 -7.24 -33.34
CA GLU A 7 22.10 -6.65 -32.83
C GLU A 7 21.29 -7.64 -31.98
N ASN A 8 21.22 -8.91 -32.40
CA ASN A 8 20.55 -9.96 -31.64
C ASN A 8 21.23 -10.21 -30.28
N LYS A 9 22.57 -10.27 -30.25
CA LYS A 9 23.35 -10.38 -29.01
C LYS A 9 23.08 -9.21 -28.05
N LYS A 10 22.95 -7.98 -28.57
CA LYS A 10 22.55 -6.82 -27.76
C LYS A 10 21.14 -6.96 -27.18
N LYS A 11 20.17 -7.41 -27.98
CA LYS A 11 18.79 -7.65 -27.53
C LYS A 11 18.72 -8.69 -26.41
N VAL A 12 19.49 -9.77 -26.50
CA VAL A 12 19.59 -10.80 -25.45
C VAL A 12 20.15 -10.22 -24.15
N ASN A 13 21.26 -9.48 -24.22
CA ASN A 13 21.85 -8.86 -23.03
C ASN A 13 20.89 -7.87 -22.37
N HIS A 14 20.21 -7.06 -23.19
CA HIS A 14 19.18 -6.16 -22.70
C HIS A 14 18.00 -6.90 -22.04
N GLY A 15 17.58 -8.03 -22.60
CA GLY A 15 16.56 -8.89 -21.99
C GLY A 15 16.96 -9.39 -20.60
N LYS A 16 18.22 -9.85 -20.44
CA LYS A 16 18.75 -10.28 -19.13
C LYS A 16 18.76 -9.12 -18.11
N GLU A 17 19.13 -7.92 -18.53
CA GLU A 17 19.08 -6.73 -17.65
C GLU A 17 17.66 -6.40 -17.20
N ILE A 18 16.67 -6.48 -18.11
CA ILE A 18 15.26 -6.26 -17.77
C ILE A 18 14.78 -7.29 -16.74
N ILE A 19 15.16 -8.56 -16.89
CA ILE A 19 14.79 -9.63 -15.95
C ILE A 19 15.40 -9.39 -14.57
N ASN A 20 16.68 -9.00 -14.50
CA ASN A 20 17.32 -8.67 -13.22
C ASN A 20 16.62 -7.49 -12.54
N LYS A 21 16.23 -6.45 -13.30
CA LYS A 21 15.42 -5.36 -12.77
C LYS A 21 14.06 -5.84 -12.26
N MET A 22 13.41 -6.77 -12.96
CA MET A 22 12.14 -7.36 -12.57
C MET A 22 12.24 -8.14 -11.24
N ILE A 23 13.29 -8.95 -11.08
CA ILE A 23 13.58 -9.66 -9.81
C ILE A 23 13.72 -8.66 -8.67
N ASN A 24 14.54 -7.61 -8.84
CA ASN A 24 14.71 -6.58 -7.82
C ASN A 24 13.39 -5.87 -7.51
N SER A 25 12.57 -5.55 -8.52
CA SER A 25 11.25 -4.95 -8.30
C SER A 25 10.31 -5.85 -7.50
N ILE A 26 10.32 -7.17 -7.74
CA ILE A 26 9.52 -8.14 -6.98
C ILE A 26 9.96 -8.16 -5.51
N GLU A 27 11.26 -8.16 -5.24
CA GLU A 27 11.79 -8.08 -3.87
C GLU A 27 11.39 -6.77 -3.18
N HIS A 28 11.50 -5.65 -3.89
CA HIS A 28 11.05 -4.34 -3.39
C HIS A 28 9.56 -4.32 -3.07
N ILE A 29 8.71 -4.89 -3.94
CA ILE A 29 7.27 -4.96 -3.70
C ILE A 29 6.97 -5.83 -2.47
N LYS A 30 7.64 -6.98 -2.33
CA LYS A 30 7.50 -7.84 -1.15
C LYS A 30 7.85 -7.09 0.13
N SER A 31 9.00 -6.41 0.15
CA SER A 31 9.41 -5.60 1.30
C SER A 31 8.44 -4.45 1.58
N SER A 32 7.95 -3.78 0.53
CA SER A 32 6.95 -2.72 0.65
C SER A 32 5.65 -3.23 1.27
N ASN A 33 5.17 -4.42 0.88
CA ASN A 33 3.98 -5.02 1.49
C ASN A 33 4.19 -5.27 2.99
N GLU A 34 5.36 -5.79 3.39
CA GLU A 34 5.68 -6.01 4.81
C GLU A 34 5.71 -4.69 5.60
N ASN A 35 6.23 -3.61 5.00
CA ASN A 35 6.22 -2.28 5.60
C ASN A 35 4.80 -1.75 5.79
N ILE A 36 3.93 -1.87 4.76
CA ILE A 36 2.54 -1.43 4.83
C ILE A 36 1.81 -2.15 5.98
N ILE A 37 2.01 -3.46 6.15
CA ILE A 37 1.41 -4.21 7.26
C ILE A 37 1.87 -3.63 8.60
N ARG A 38 3.18 -3.39 8.77
CA ARG A 38 3.73 -2.83 10.00
C ARG A 38 3.15 -1.45 10.31
N GLU A 39 3.08 -0.58 9.31
CA GLU A 39 2.54 0.77 9.47
C GLU A 39 1.07 0.75 9.86
N VAL A 40 0.26 -0.12 9.24
CA VAL A 40 -1.16 -0.20 9.57
C VAL A 40 -1.39 -0.81 10.95
N ILE A 41 -0.62 -1.84 11.36
CA ILE A 41 -0.68 -2.37 12.72
C ILE A 41 -0.33 -1.28 13.74
N GLN A 42 0.72 -0.49 13.49
CA GLN A 42 1.07 0.64 14.35
C GLN A 42 -0.03 1.71 14.36
N GLY A 43 -0.63 2.00 13.21
CA GLY A 43 -1.78 2.90 13.10
C GLY A 43 -2.96 2.44 13.95
N ASN A 44 -3.33 1.16 13.87
CA ASN A 44 -4.40 0.57 14.67
C ASN A 44 -4.09 0.61 16.17
N ASN A 45 -2.82 0.43 16.58
CA ASN A 45 -2.43 0.58 17.97
C ASN A 45 -2.63 2.02 18.47
N ARG A 46 -2.22 3.03 17.69
CA ARG A 46 -2.47 4.44 18.01
C ARG A 46 -3.96 4.76 18.08
N ILE A 47 -4.75 4.21 17.18
CA ILE A 47 -6.21 4.34 17.21
C ILE A 47 -6.78 3.69 18.48
N SER A 48 -6.24 2.54 18.91
CA SER A 48 -6.64 1.91 20.18
C SER A 48 -6.30 2.78 21.40
N GLU A 49 -5.20 3.54 21.36
CA GLU A 49 -4.89 4.53 22.40
C GLU A 49 -5.93 5.66 22.45
N ILE A 50 -6.45 6.09 21.31
CA ILE A 50 -7.55 7.07 21.26
C ILE A 50 -8.79 6.54 21.99
N VAL A 51 -9.11 5.24 21.86
CA VAL A 51 -10.22 4.63 22.61
C VAL A 51 -10.02 4.78 24.12
N LYS A 52 -8.79 4.59 24.62
CA LYS A 52 -8.48 4.76 26.05
C LYS A 52 -8.71 6.21 26.51
N VAL A 53 -8.30 7.19 25.69
CA VAL A 53 -8.55 8.61 25.96
C VAL A 53 -10.04 8.91 26.00
N ILE A 54 -10.82 8.39 25.04
CA ILE A 54 -12.27 8.55 25.01
C ILE A 54 -12.92 7.96 26.28
N SER A 55 -12.49 6.77 26.71
CA SER A 55 -12.97 6.17 27.97
C SER A 55 -12.61 7.00 29.21
N GLU A 56 -11.43 7.63 29.23
CA GLU A 56 -11.09 8.55 30.31
C GLU A 56 -12.01 9.78 30.35
N ILE A 57 -12.30 10.36 29.17
CA ILE A 57 -13.25 11.47 29.04
C ILE A 57 -14.65 11.04 29.48
N GLU A 58 -15.08 9.82 29.15
CA GLU A 58 -16.36 9.27 29.59
C GLU A 58 -16.44 9.18 31.12
N ASN A 59 -15.37 8.71 31.77
CA ASN A 59 -15.29 8.66 33.24
C ASN A 59 -15.36 10.07 33.87
N LYS A 60 -14.66 11.06 33.30
CA LYS A 60 -14.77 12.44 33.78
C LYS A 60 -16.19 13.00 33.57
N THR A 61 -16.82 12.69 32.45
CA THR A 61 -18.22 13.08 32.16
C THR A 61 -19.19 12.47 33.18
N LYS A 62 -18.98 11.21 33.59
CA LYS A 62 -19.77 10.58 34.67
C LYS A 62 -19.62 11.31 35.99
N ILE A 63 -18.40 11.72 36.37
CA ILE A 63 -18.16 12.51 37.58
C ILE A 63 -18.88 13.86 37.50
N ILE A 64 -18.82 14.55 36.35
CA ILE A 64 -19.55 15.81 36.14
C ILE A 64 -21.06 15.59 36.33
N ASN A 65 -21.63 14.52 35.78
CA ASN A 65 -23.04 14.21 35.97
C ASN A 65 -23.39 13.92 37.45
N THR A 66 -22.49 13.31 38.22
CA THR A 66 -22.64 13.16 39.68
C THR A 66 -22.63 14.51 40.39
N ILE A 67 -21.71 15.41 40.04
CA ILE A 67 -21.65 16.77 40.60
C ILE A 67 -22.95 17.51 40.30
N VAL A 68 -23.43 17.46 39.05
CA VAL A 68 -24.71 18.05 38.65
C VAL A 68 -25.86 17.55 39.52
N PHE A 69 -25.95 16.24 39.77
CA PHE A 69 -27.00 15.67 40.60
C PHE A 69 -26.92 16.18 42.05
N GLN A 70 -25.71 16.27 42.62
CA GLN A 70 -25.49 16.84 43.94
C GLN A 70 -25.84 18.33 44.01
N THR A 71 -25.45 19.11 43.00
CA THR A 71 -25.84 20.53 42.89
C THR A 71 -27.34 20.70 42.79
N LYS A 72 -28.02 19.85 42.01
CA LYS A 72 -29.48 19.87 41.89
C LYS A 72 -30.16 19.58 43.23
N LEU A 73 -29.68 18.60 43.98
CA LEU A 73 -30.17 18.30 45.34
C LEU A 73 -29.92 19.45 46.31
N LEU A 74 -28.73 20.05 46.26
CA LEU A 74 -28.39 21.19 47.12
C LEU A 74 -29.29 22.40 46.82
N SER A 75 -29.52 22.69 45.54
CA SER A 75 -30.42 23.76 45.09
C SER A 75 -31.85 23.53 45.54
N PHE A 76 -32.33 22.29 45.43
CA PHE A 76 -33.65 21.90 45.89
C PHE A 76 -33.82 22.09 47.39
N ASN A 77 -32.86 21.60 48.20
CA ASN A 77 -32.89 21.78 49.65
C ASN A 77 -32.85 23.26 50.04
N ALA A 78 -32.05 24.06 49.35
CA ALA A 78 -31.96 25.49 49.57
C ALA A 78 -33.27 26.22 49.19
N SER A 79 -33.94 25.80 48.12
CA SER A 79 -35.26 26.31 47.72
C SER A 79 -36.33 26.00 48.77
N VAL A 80 -36.32 24.80 49.36
CA VAL A 80 -37.22 24.43 50.47
C VAL A 80 -36.98 25.31 51.69
N GLU A 81 -35.72 25.56 52.06
CA GLU A 81 -35.40 26.42 53.21
C GLU A 81 -35.74 27.89 52.94
N ALA A 82 -35.58 28.36 51.69
CA ALA A 82 -36.01 29.69 51.27
C ALA A 82 -37.52 29.86 51.42
N ALA A 83 -38.31 28.86 51.01
CA ALA A 83 -39.76 28.85 51.22
C ALA A 83 -40.13 28.84 52.71
N ARG A 84 -39.37 28.11 53.54
CA ARG A 84 -39.56 28.04 55.00
C ARG A 84 -39.30 29.39 55.69
N ALA A 85 -38.35 30.17 55.19
CA ALA A 85 -38.02 31.52 55.68
C ALA A 85 -39.05 32.59 55.27
N GLY A 86 -40.02 32.27 54.41
CA GLY A 86 -41.07 33.20 53.97
C GLY A 86 -40.52 34.44 53.25
N GLU A 87 -40.93 35.63 53.69
CA GLU A 87 -40.51 36.91 53.08
C GLU A 87 -38.99 37.12 53.12
N TYR A 88 -38.30 36.63 54.16
CA TYR A 88 -36.85 36.75 54.30
C TYR A 88 -36.08 35.85 53.32
N GLY A 89 -36.73 34.83 52.75
CA GLY A 89 -36.13 33.88 51.80
C GLY A 89 -36.33 34.22 50.33
N ARG A 90 -37.13 35.24 49.98
CA ARG A 90 -37.50 35.54 48.57
C ARG A 90 -36.29 35.73 47.65
N GLY A 91 -35.30 36.52 48.06
CA GLY A 91 -34.10 36.76 47.25
C GLY A 91 -33.24 35.50 47.08
N PHE A 92 -33.18 34.67 48.12
CA PHE A 92 -32.45 33.40 48.08
C PHE A 92 -33.16 32.38 47.19
N SER A 93 -34.49 32.35 47.19
CA SER A 93 -35.30 31.48 46.34
C SER A 93 -34.96 31.63 44.86
N VAL A 94 -34.82 32.87 44.36
CA VAL A 94 -34.48 33.15 42.95
C VAL A 94 -33.11 32.58 42.59
N VAL A 95 -32.12 32.75 43.46
CA VAL A 95 -30.78 32.19 43.24
C VAL A 95 -30.83 30.66 43.21
N THR A 96 -31.60 30.02 44.08
CA THR A 96 -31.73 28.56 44.12
C THR A 96 -32.48 27.99 42.92
N GLU A 97 -33.40 28.74 42.32
CA GLU A 97 -34.07 28.32 41.09
C GLU A 97 -33.08 28.37 39.90
N GLU A 98 -32.31 29.45 39.80
CA GLU A 98 -31.31 29.61 38.73
C GLU A 98 -30.21 28.55 38.81
N VAL A 99 -29.69 28.27 40.02
CA VAL A 99 -28.71 27.19 40.24
C VAL A 99 -29.29 25.82 39.87
N GLY A 100 -30.59 25.59 40.14
CA GLY A 100 -31.29 24.38 39.75
C GLY A 100 -31.41 24.21 38.23
N ASN A 101 -31.72 25.30 37.53
CA ASN A 101 -31.78 25.35 36.07
C ASN A 101 -30.40 25.09 35.44
N LEU A 102 -29.34 25.74 35.93
CA LEU A 102 -27.96 25.50 35.48
C LEU A 102 -27.55 24.04 35.68
N ALA A 103 -27.86 23.45 36.84
CA ALA A 103 -27.58 22.05 37.10
C ALA A 103 -28.30 21.15 36.08
N GLN A 104 -29.59 21.39 35.81
CA GLN A 104 -30.34 20.63 34.82
C GLN A 104 -29.74 20.74 33.41
N MET A 105 -29.39 21.95 32.96
CA MET A 105 -28.75 22.17 31.67
C MET A 105 -27.40 21.43 31.58
N SER A 106 -26.56 21.53 32.61
CA SER A 106 -25.28 20.83 32.68
C SER A 106 -25.43 19.30 32.67
N GLY A 107 -26.49 18.78 33.28
CA GLY A 107 -26.80 17.34 33.27
C GLY A 107 -27.20 16.83 31.90
N ASN A 108 -28.01 17.62 31.16
CA ASN A 108 -28.37 17.29 29.79
C ASN A 108 -27.14 17.28 28.88
N ALA A 109 -26.30 18.32 28.96
CA ALA A 109 -25.05 18.38 28.20
C ALA A 109 -24.11 17.19 28.52
N SER A 110 -24.00 16.81 29.80
CA SER A 110 -23.18 15.65 30.20
C SER A 110 -23.69 14.35 29.58
N LYS A 111 -25.01 14.15 29.51
CA LYS A 111 -25.61 12.97 28.84
C LYS A 111 -25.35 12.97 27.34
N GLU A 112 -25.52 14.11 26.67
CA GLU A 112 -25.23 14.25 25.24
C GLU A 112 -23.76 13.94 24.93
N ILE A 113 -22.84 14.44 25.76
CA ILE A 113 -21.42 14.09 25.67
C ILE A 113 -21.21 12.58 25.81
N SER A 114 -21.81 11.93 26.82
CA SER A 114 -21.71 10.48 26.97
C SER A 114 -22.21 9.71 25.74
N THR A 115 -23.33 10.12 25.14
CA THR A 115 -23.84 9.51 23.91
C THR A 115 -22.89 9.71 22.72
N MET A 116 -22.32 10.91 22.56
CA MET A 116 -21.33 11.18 21.51
C MET A 116 -20.04 10.37 21.69
N LEU A 117 -19.57 10.21 22.92
CA LEU A 117 -18.39 9.41 23.22
C LEU A 117 -18.64 7.93 22.91
N GLN A 118 -19.80 7.38 23.29
CA GLN A 118 -20.17 6.01 22.95
C GLN A 118 -20.19 5.78 21.43
N SER A 119 -20.85 6.68 20.69
CA SER A 119 -20.85 6.63 19.22
C SER A 119 -19.44 6.72 18.64
N SER A 120 -18.56 7.52 19.25
CA SER A 120 -17.17 7.65 18.82
C SER A 120 -16.38 6.35 19.04
N ILE A 121 -16.58 5.66 20.17
CA ILE A 121 -15.97 4.35 20.43
C ILE A 121 -16.41 3.34 19.37
N ASP A 122 -17.70 3.28 19.05
CA ASP A 122 -18.24 2.33 18.09
C ASP A 122 -17.71 2.61 16.68
N LYS A 123 -17.65 3.88 16.25
CA LYS A 123 -17.02 4.28 14.99
C LYS A 123 -15.56 3.86 14.91
N VAL A 124 -14.80 4.08 15.98
CA VAL A 124 -13.38 3.70 16.03
C VAL A 124 -13.19 2.18 15.91
N LYS A 125 -14.03 1.39 16.60
CA LYS A 125 -14.00 -0.08 16.47
C LYS A 125 -14.30 -0.54 15.05
N ASN A 126 -15.32 0.02 14.41
CA ASN A 126 -15.65 -0.29 13.02
C ASN A 126 -14.49 0.05 12.08
N ILE A 127 -13.83 1.20 12.26
CA ILE A 127 -12.66 1.57 11.47
C ILE A 127 -11.53 0.53 11.63
N ILE A 128 -11.27 0.06 12.85
CA ILE A 128 -10.23 -0.96 13.09
C ILE A 128 -10.59 -2.28 12.37
N GLU A 129 -11.85 -2.69 12.43
CA GLU A 129 -12.35 -3.92 11.80
C GLU A 129 -12.31 -3.84 10.26
N GLU A 130 -12.85 -2.77 9.69
CA GLU A 130 -12.78 -2.49 8.23
C GLU A 130 -11.33 -2.40 7.75
N THR A 131 -10.46 -1.73 8.51
CA THR A 131 -9.04 -1.63 8.17
C THR A 131 -8.38 -2.99 8.17
N LYS A 132 -8.71 -3.87 9.14
CA LYS A 132 -8.18 -5.24 9.19
C LYS A 132 -8.62 -6.05 7.97
N GLU A 133 -9.92 -6.04 7.64
CA GLU A 133 -10.45 -6.76 6.46
C GLU A 133 -9.81 -6.24 5.16
N ASN A 134 -9.69 -4.92 5.01
CA ASN A 134 -9.06 -4.30 3.85
C ASN A 134 -7.60 -4.72 3.68
N ILE A 135 -6.82 -4.79 4.77
CA ILE A 135 -5.44 -5.30 4.72
C ILE A 135 -5.41 -6.76 4.28
N GLU A 136 -6.25 -7.63 4.86
CA GLU A 136 -6.28 -9.04 4.49
C GLU A 136 -6.58 -9.22 2.99
N ASN A 137 -7.52 -8.45 2.46
CA ASN A 137 -7.84 -8.40 1.03
C ASN A 137 -6.64 -7.91 0.19
N ILE A 138 -6.00 -6.82 0.59
CA ILE A 138 -4.80 -6.29 -0.09
C ILE A 138 -3.68 -7.32 -0.11
N LEU A 139 -3.45 -8.04 1.00
CA LEU A 139 -2.41 -9.06 1.08
C LEU A 139 -2.69 -10.24 0.17
N ASN A 140 -3.94 -10.69 0.09
CA ASN A 140 -4.32 -11.76 -0.83
C ASN A 140 -4.13 -11.35 -2.29
N ILE A 141 -4.56 -10.14 -2.66
CA ILE A 141 -4.37 -9.60 -4.02
C ILE A 141 -2.87 -9.50 -4.34
N SER A 142 -2.10 -8.93 -3.42
CA SER A 142 -0.66 -8.71 -3.61
C SER A 142 0.10 -10.04 -3.71
N LYS A 143 -0.21 -11.03 -2.86
CA LYS A 143 0.35 -12.38 -2.94
C LYS A 143 0.05 -13.06 -4.28
N ASN A 144 -1.19 -12.96 -4.77
CA ASN A 144 -1.55 -13.50 -6.07
C ASN A 144 -0.83 -12.81 -7.22
N ALA A 145 -0.67 -11.48 -7.15
CA ALA A 145 0.10 -10.72 -8.13
C ALA A 145 1.59 -11.10 -8.10
N MET A 146 2.18 -11.27 -6.92
CA MET A 146 3.58 -11.70 -6.75
C MET A 146 3.81 -13.09 -7.33
N ASN A 147 2.93 -14.06 -7.08
CA ASN A 147 3.06 -15.40 -7.65
C ASN A 147 3.03 -15.38 -9.19
N LYS A 148 2.14 -14.57 -9.78
CA LYS A 148 2.07 -14.37 -11.24
C LYS A 148 3.34 -13.71 -11.77
N LEU A 149 3.84 -12.67 -11.09
CA LEU A 149 5.07 -11.97 -11.47
C LEU A 149 6.29 -12.88 -11.39
N ASP A 150 6.40 -13.70 -10.35
CA ASP A 150 7.49 -14.68 -10.20
C ASP A 150 7.48 -15.68 -11.36
N THR A 151 6.30 -16.21 -11.69
CA THR A 151 6.12 -17.12 -12.84
C THR A 151 6.52 -16.47 -14.17
N VAL A 152 6.09 -15.23 -14.40
CA VAL A 152 6.43 -14.47 -15.62
C VAL A 152 7.92 -14.18 -15.69
N THR A 153 8.52 -13.78 -14.57
CA THR A 153 9.96 -13.49 -14.48
C THR A 153 10.79 -14.73 -14.77
N HIS A 154 10.40 -15.87 -14.20
CA HIS A 154 11.04 -17.17 -14.45
C HIS A 154 10.94 -17.57 -15.93
N ASN A 155 9.76 -17.48 -16.53
CA ASN A 155 9.57 -17.77 -17.95
C ASN A 155 10.40 -16.86 -18.84
N ASN A 156 10.48 -15.57 -18.52
CA ASN A 156 11.31 -14.62 -19.24
C ASN A 156 12.80 -14.95 -19.11
N ALA A 157 13.26 -15.40 -17.94
CA ALA A 157 14.63 -15.89 -17.74
C ALA A 157 14.95 -17.08 -18.65
N LEU A 158 14.05 -18.07 -18.72
CA LEU A 158 14.21 -19.22 -19.61
C LEU A 158 14.23 -18.79 -21.09
N ILE A 159 13.34 -17.88 -21.50
CA ILE A 159 13.29 -17.34 -22.87
C ILE A 159 14.60 -16.62 -23.19
N ALA A 160 15.08 -15.74 -22.32
CA ALA A 160 16.33 -15.01 -22.52
C ALA A 160 17.55 -15.95 -22.63
N GLN A 161 17.58 -17.03 -21.85
CA GLN A 161 18.60 -18.06 -21.96
C GLN A 161 18.53 -18.79 -23.31
N LYS A 162 17.34 -19.22 -23.74
CA LYS A 162 17.13 -19.88 -25.04
C LYS A 162 17.50 -18.97 -26.21
N SER A 163 17.13 -17.69 -26.14
CA SER A 163 17.51 -16.68 -27.14
C SER A 163 19.02 -16.45 -27.17
N ALA A 164 19.72 -16.51 -26.03
CA ALA A 164 21.18 -16.42 -25.99
C ALA A 164 21.84 -17.59 -26.74
N VAL A 165 21.41 -18.82 -26.47
CA VAL A 165 21.89 -20.03 -27.15
C VAL A 165 21.64 -19.93 -28.66
N ASN A 166 20.43 -19.53 -29.06
CA ASN A 166 20.09 -19.37 -30.48
C ASN A 166 20.96 -18.29 -31.16
N ALA A 167 21.28 -17.19 -30.46
CA ALA A 167 22.13 -16.13 -31.01
C ALA A 167 23.57 -16.61 -31.22
N GLU A 168 24.11 -17.44 -30.32
CA GLU A 168 25.43 -18.07 -30.47
C GLU A 168 25.45 -19.07 -31.63
N GLU A 169 24.41 -19.88 -31.79
CA GLU A 169 24.31 -20.82 -32.91
C GLU A 169 24.23 -20.09 -34.26
N LEU A 170 23.46 -18.99 -34.34
CA LEU A 170 23.39 -18.14 -35.53
C LEU A 170 24.72 -17.46 -35.86
N LEU A 171 25.49 -17.02 -34.85
CA LEU A 171 26.86 -16.51 -35.05
C LEU A 171 27.72 -17.56 -35.74
N LYS A 172 27.71 -18.80 -35.21
CA LYS A 172 28.49 -19.90 -35.78
C LYS A 172 28.10 -20.18 -37.24
N LYS A 173 26.81 -20.32 -37.52
CA LYS A 173 26.30 -20.53 -38.90
C LYS A 173 26.64 -19.37 -39.84
N SER A 174 26.64 -18.13 -39.34
CA SER A 174 27.03 -16.96 -40.15
C SER A 174 28.49 -17.01 -40.57
N TYR A 175 29.39 -17.44 -39.68
CA TYR A 175 30.81 -17.61 -40.03
C TYR A 175 31.01 -18.73 -41.05
N GLU A 176 30.31 -19.86 -40.90
CA GLU A 176 30.36 -20.96 -41.86
C GLU A 176 29.89 -20.51 -43.26
N ILE A 177 28.80 -19.73 -43.34
CA ILE A 177 28.30 -19.15 -44.60
C ILE A 177 29.30 -18.16 -45.20
N GLU A 178 29.92 -17.30 -44.39
CA GLU A 178 30.93 -16.35 -44.85
C GLU A 178 32.15 -17.09 -45.44
N GLU A 179 32.60 -18.17 -44.79
CA GLU A 179 33.67 -19.01 -45.30
C GLU A 179 33.31 -19.70 -46.62
N MET A 180 32.10 -20.28 -46.70
CA MET A 180 31.58 -20.89 -47.93
C MET A 180 31.47 -19.88 -49.07
N SER A 181 30.98 -18.67 -48.80
CA SER A 181 30.85 -17.59 -49.78
C SER A 181 32.23 -17.17 -50.32
N ASN A 182 33.22 -17.01 -49.43
CA ASN A 182 34.60 -16.72 -49.82
C ASN A 182 35.23 -17.84 -50.66
N LYS A 183 34.97 -19.11 -50.32
CA LYS A 183 35.40 -20.26 -51.14
C LYS A 183 34.77 -20.25 -52.52
N LEU A 184 33.46 -20.03 -52.63
CA LEU A 184 32.75 -19.91 -53.91
C LEU A 184 33.30 -18.76 -54.77
N LEU A 185 33.56 -17.59 -54.17
CA LEU A 185 34.18 -16.45 -54.84
C LEU A 185 35.56 -16.80 -55.42
N LYS A 186 36.38 -17.56 -54.68
CA LYS A 186 37.67 -18.06 -55.18
C LYS A 186 37.49 -19.02 -56.35
N ILE A 187 36.52 -19.93 -56.28
CA ILE A 187 36.21 -20.87 -57.37
C ILE A 187 35.79 -20.11 -58.63
N ILE A 188 34.84 -19.18 -58.53
CA ILE A 188 34.33 -18.37 -59.65
C ILE A 188 35.48 -17.59 -60.32
N ARG A 189 36.30 -16.88 -59.53
CA ARG A 189 37.48 -16.16 -60.03
C ARG A 189 38.51 -17.09 -60.68
N GLY A 190 38.69 -18.29 -60.13
CA GLY A 190 39.55 -19.32 -60.72
C GLY A 190 39.09 -19.75 -62.10
N THR A 191 37.79 -20.01 -62.28
CA THR A 191 37.20 -20.37 -63.58
C THR A 191 37.21 -19.25 -64.63
N GLU A 192 37.12 -17.97 -64.22
CA GLU A 192 37.26 -16.84 -65.16
C GLU A 192 38.68 -16.72 -65.73
N ILE A 193 39.71 -17.11 -64.97
CA ILE A 193 41.11 -17.10 -65.42
C ILE A 193 41.35 -18.23 -66.43
N THR A 194 40.83 -19.44 -66.17
CA THR A 194 40.94 -20.58 -67.11
C THR A 194 40.22 -20.31 -68.43
N ASN A 195 39.04 -19.69 -68.39
CA ASN A 195 38.31 -19.35 -69.61
C ASN A 195 39.03 -18.27 -70.46
N LYS A 196 39.81 -17.37 -69.85
CA LYS A 196 40.63 -16.39 -70.58
C LYS A 196 41.92 -16.98 -71.15
N SER A 197 42.53 -17.96 -70.50
CA SER A 197 43.70 -18.67 -71.06
C SER A 197 43.32 -19.54 -72.25
N ASP A 198 42.15 -20.18 -72.21
CA ASP A 198 41.73 -21.07 -73.30
C ASP A 198 41.34 -20.30 -74.59
N ILE A 199 40.88 -19.05 -74.47
CA ILE A 199 40.56 -18.19 -75.63
C ILE A 199 41.80 -17.55 -76.25
N SER A 200 42.87 -17.31 -75.47
CA SER A 200 44.11 -16.67 -75.96
C SER A 200 45.11 -17.65 -76.59
N THR A 201 44.79 -18.95 -76.65
CA THR A 201 45.65 -19.98 -77.25
C THR A 201 45.11 -20.50 -78.60
N ASN A 202 44.06 -19.88 -79.14
CA ASN A 202 43.35 -20.33 -80.36
C ASN A 202 43.32 -19.29 -81.51
N GLU A 203 44.19 -18.26 -81.46
CA GLU A 203 44.55 -17.41 -82.62
C GLU A 203 45.97 -17.75 -83.09
#